data_AF-A0A934H955-F1
#
_entry.id   AF-A0A934H955-F1
#
_cell.length_a   1.000
_cell.length_b   1.000
_cell.length_c   1.000
_cell.angle_alpha   90.00
_cell.angle_beta   90.00
_cell.angle_gamma   90.00
#
_symmetry.space_group_name_H-M   'P 1'
#
loop_
_entity.id
_entity.type
_entity.pdbx_description
1 polymer ?
#
loop_
_entity_poly.entity_id
_entity_poly.type
_entity_poly.pdbx_seq_one_letter_code
_entity_poly.pdbx_strand_id
1 'polypeptide(L)'
;ALPITASYIVAVVMIGPALIKLGVPDFAAHMFVFYYAILSEVSPPVGLSAFAAAAITGGNPYKTMIMAWKYTLPAFIVPFMFTINPAGVALLLQSDLGSNLWISFTAMVGITALVSGVGGWLLRRATRPEWVLLTVAGLLLIYPAQATDLVGVALFAVVVLGQWLTVRRQRGRQEGPAVA
;
A
#
# COMPACT_ATOMS: atom_id res chain seq x y z
N ALA A 1 -20.28 -13.85 -1.92
CA ALA A 1 -19.79 -12.49 -2.16
C ALA A 1 -20.83 -11.77 -3.02
N LEU A 2 -21.20 -10.55 -2.64
CA LEU A 2 -21.98 -9.67 -3.52
C LEU A 2 -21.01 -9.11 -4.58
N PRO A 3 -21.39 -8.99 -5.86
CA PRO A 3 -20.54 -8.33 -6.85
C PRO A 3 -20.17 -6.91 -6.39
N ILE A 4 -18.96 -6.44 -6.73
CA ILE A 4 -18.41 -5.13 -6.30
C ILE A 4 -19.43 -4.00 -6.53
N THR A 5 -20.11 -4.01 -7.67
CA THR A 5 -21.14 -3.02 -8.01
C THR A 5 -22.28 -2.98 -7.00
N ALA A 6 -22.77 -4.15 -6.55
CA ALA A 6 -23.84 -4.25 -5.57
C ALA A 6 -23.35 -3.81 -4.18
N SER A 7 -22.17 -4.26 -3.76
CA SER A 7 -21.54 -3.85 -2.49
C SER A 7 -21.33 -2.34 -2.42
N TYR A 8 -20.87 -1.73 -3.51
CA TYR A 8 -20.72 -0.28 -3.62
C TYR A 8 -22.05 0.46 -3.48
N ILE A 9 -23.10 0.07 -4.23
CA ILE A 9 -24.41 0.73 -4.19
C ILE A 9 -24.99 0.70 -2.76
N VAL A 10 -24.94 -0.45 -2.09
CA VAL A 10 -25.43 -0.58 -0.72
C VAL A 10 -24.62 0.30 0.24
N ALA A 11 -23.29 0.24 0.15
CA ALA A 11 -22.41 1.00 1.05
C ALA A 11 -22.50 2.51 0.82
N VAL A 12 -22.63 2.99 -0.42
CA VAL A 12 -22.60 4.42 -0.73
C VAL A 12 -23.89 5.11 -0.32
N VAL A 13 -25.02 4.41 -0.40
CA VAL A 13 -26.31 4.93 0.10
C VAL A 13 -26.28 5.09 1.63
N MET A 14 -25.56 4.22 2.34
CA MET A 14 -25.43 4.30 3.80
C MET A 14 -24.35 5.29 4.26
N ILE A 15 -23.15 5.23 3.68
CA ILE A 15 -21.95 5.93 4.16
C ILE A 15 -21.72 7.26 3.42
N GLY A 16 -22.07 7.34 2.13
CA GLY A 16 -21.85 8.52 1.29
C GLY A 16 -22.39 9.81 1.93
N PRO A 17 -23.67 9.87 2.34
CA PRO A 17 -24.24 11.07 2.97
C PRO A 17 -23.55 11.46 4.27
N ALA A 18 -23.02 10.48 5.03
CA ALA A 18 -22.31 10.75 6.27
C ALA A 18 -20.94 11.40 6.02
N LEU A 19 -20.18 10.90 5.04
CA LEU A 19 -18.89 11.48 4.65
C LEU A 19 -19.04 12.90 4.09
N ILE A 20 -20.06 13.13 3.27
CA ILE A 20 -20.34 14.46 2.70
C ILE A 20 -20.69 15.46 3.81
N LYS A 21 -21.49 15.05 4.81
CA LYS A 21 -21.79 15.88 5.99
C LYS A 21 -20.55 16.22 6.83
N LEU A 22 -19.51 15.38 6.80
CA LEU A 22 -18.23 15.62 7.47
C LEU A 22 -17.30 16.55 6.66
N GLY A 23 -17.75 17.07 5.52
CA GLY A 23 -17.00 18.00 4.68
C GLY A 23 -16.09 17.33 3.63
N VAL A 24 -16.20 16.02 3.44
CA VAL A 24 -15.50 15.32 2.36
C VAL A 24 -16.19 15.63 1.02
N PRO A 25 -15.47 16.04 -0.04
CA PRO A 25 -16.06 16.26 -1.35
C PRO A 25 -16.76 15.01 -1.91
N ASP A 26 -17.87 15.20 -2.63
CA ASP A 26 -18.70 14.10 -3.15
C ASP A 26 -17.89 13.03 -3.89
N PHE A 27 -17.05 13.43 -4.84
CA PHE A 27 -16.24 12.49 -5.62
C PHE A 27 -15.25 11.69 -4.75
N ALA A 28 -14.70 12.31 -3.70
CA ALA A 28 -13.79 11.64 -2.76
C ALA A 28 -14.56 10.66 -1.86
N ALA A 29 -15.76 11.01 -1.42
CA ALA A 29 -16.63 10.11 -0.68
C ALA A 29 -17.04 8.89 -1.52
N HIS A 30 -17.42 9.09 -2.78
CA HIS A 30 -17.73 8.01 -3.72
C HIS A 30 -16.52 7.10 -3.97
N MET A 31 -15.33 7.67 -4.20
CA MET A 31 -14.09 6.90 -4.36
C MET A 31 -13.69 6.14 -3.10
N PHE A 32 -13.89 6.73 -1.91
CA PHE A 32 -13.64 6.07 -0.64
C PHE A 32 -14.47 4.78 -0.51
N VAL A 33 -15.78 4.90 -0.73
CA VAL A 33 -16.68 3.75 -0.62
C VAL A 33 -16.41 2.70 -1.71
N PHE A 34 -16.16 3.14 -2.94
CA PHE A 34 -15.79 2.25 -4.04
C PHE A 34 -14.51 1.47 -3.76
N TYR A 35 -13.48 2.14 -3.24
CA TYR A 35 -12.21 1.52 -2.89
C TYR A 35 -12.38 0.45 -1.80
N TYR A 36 -13.18 0.74 -0.77
CA TYR A 36 -13.48 -0.24 0.28
C TYR A 36 -14.34 -1.40 -0.20
N ALA A 37 -15.26 -1.17 -1.14
CA ALA A 37 -16.02 -2.24 -1.77
C ALA A 37 -15.08 -3.22 -2.50
N ILE A 38 -14.07 -2.73 -3.21
CA ILE A 38 -13.04 -3.57 -3.84
C ILE A 38 -12.21 -4.31 -2.77
N LEU A 39 -11.73 -3.61 -1.75
CA LEU A 39 -10.89 -4.23 -0.71
C LEU A 39 -11.62 -5.29 0.11
N SER A 40 -12.94 -5.18 0.27
CA SER A 40 -13.72 -6.18 0.99
C SER A 40 -13.61 -7.59 0.37
N GLU A 41 -13.43 -7.67 -0.95
CA GLU A 41 -13.27 -8.93 -1.68
C GLU A 41 -11.95 -9.63 -1.36
N VAL A 42 -10.95 -8.97 -0.76
CA VAL A 42 -9.67 -9.60 -0.41
C VAL A 42 -9.72 -10.30 0.95
N SER A 43 -10.73 -10.00 1.78
CA SER A 43 -10.84 -10.57 3.13
C SER A 43 -11.18 -12.07 3.10
N PRO A 44 -10.56 -12.92 3.93
CA PRO A 44 -11.02 -14.29 4.12
C PRO A 44 -12.39 -14.27 4.84
N PRO A 45 -13.40 -15.06 4.42
CA PRO A 45 -13.37 -16.15 3.43
C PRO A 45 -13.80 -15.76 1.99
N VAL A 46 -14.00 -14.47 1.69
CA VAL A 46 -14.58 -14.00 0.41
C VAL A 46 -13.56 -13.83 -0.73
N GLY A 47 -12.25 -13.99 -0.46
CA GLY A 47 -11.14 -13.91 -1.41
C GLY A 47 -11.13 -14.91 -2.58
N LEU A 48 -12.11 -14.81 -3.49
CA LEU A 48 -12.30 -15.74 -4.61
C LEU A 48 -11.08 -15.81 -5.55
N SER A 49 -10.40 -14.69 -5.81
CA SER A 49 -9.22 -14.67 -6.69
C SER A 49 -8.05 -15.47 -6.08
N ALA A 50 -7.79 -15.30 -4.78
CA ALA A 50 -6.77 -16.05 -4.07
C ALA A 50 -7.13 -17.53 -3.93
N PHE A 51 -8.43 -17.83 -3.77
CA PHE A 51 -8.95 -19.20 -3.78
C PHE A 51 -8.73 -19.89 -5.14
N ALA A 52 -9.07 -19.22 -6.24
CA ALA A 52 -8.86 -19.74 -7.60
C ALA A 52 -7.37 -19.94 -7.92
N ALA A 53 -6.51 -18.99 -7.53
CA ALA A 53 -5.07 -19.11 -7.69
C ALA A 53 -4.50 -20.31 -6.91
N ALA A 54 -5.01 -20.58 -5.70
CA ALA A 54 -4.61 -21.75 -4.92
C ALA A 54 -5.05 -23.06 -5.58
N ALA A 55 -6.25 -23.11 -6.18
CA ALA A 55 -6.74 -24.29 -6.90
C ALA A 55 -5.87 -24.64 -8.12
N ILE A 56 -5.38 -23.64 -8.86
CA ILE A 56 -4.49 -23.85 -10.03
C ILE A 56 -3.09 -24.29 -9.59
N THR A 57 -2.58 -23.74 -8.49
CA THR A 57 -1.20 -24.00 -8.01
C THR A 57 -1.08 -25.19 -7.06
N GLY A 58 -2.18 -25.83 -6.67
CA GLY A 58 -2.21 -26.93 -5.71
C GLY A 58 -1.94 -26.52 -4.26
N GLY A 59 -2.02 -25.22 -3.94
CA GLY A 59 -1.80 -24.68 -2.59
C GLY A 59 -3.03 -24.79 -1.69
N ASN A 60 -2.86 -24.56 -0.39
CA ASN A 60 -4.00 -24.49 0.54
C ASN A 60 -4.76 -23.16 0.34
N PRO A 61 -6.05 -23.17 -0.07
CA PRO A 61 -6.77 -21.94 -0.41
C PRO A 61 -6.89 -20.97 0.76
N TYR A 62 -7.11 -21.48 1.97
CA TYR A 62 -7.25 -20.66 3.16
C TYR A 62 -5.94 -19.95 3.53
N LYS A 63 -4.80 -20.65 3.45
CA LYS A 63 -3.49 -20.03 3.66
C LYS A 63 -3.17 -18.96 2.61
N THR A 64 -3.49 -19.22 1.34
CA THR A 64 -3.29 -18.24 0.27
C THR A 64 -4.14 -16.98 0.48
N MET A 65 -5.41 -17.14 0.88
CA MET A 65 -6.28 -16.00 1.22
C MET A 65 -5.73 -15.18 2.38
N ILE A 66 -5.28 -15.82 3.47
CA ILE A 66 -4.66 -15.12 4.61
C ILE A 66 -3.41 -14.34 4.17
N MET A 67 -2.56 -14.93 3.33
CA MET A 67 -1.38 -14.26 2.84
C MET A 67 -1.74 -13.06 1.95
N ALA A 68 -2.68 -13.21 1.02
CA ALA A 68 -3.17 -12.12 0.18
C ALA A 68 -3.74 -10.97 1.02
N TRP A 69 -4.53 -11.29 2.04
CA TRP A 69 -5.08 -10.30 2.97
C TRP A 69 -3.99 -9.59 3.77
N LYS A 70 -3.00 -10.31 4.28
CA LYS A 70 -1.86 -9.73 5.01
C LYS A 70 -1.10 -8.71 4.15
N TYR A 71 -0.84 -9.01 2.88
CA TYR A 71 -0.11 -8.09 1.99
C TYR A 71 -0.94 -6.89 1.53
N THR A 72 -2.27 -6.99 1.56
CA THR A 72 -3.18 -5.90 1.19
C THR A 72 -3.53 -4.98 2.35
N LEU A 73 -3.19 -5.31 3.60
CA LEU A 73 -3.43 -4.47 4.78
C LEU A 73 -2.98 -3.00 4.59
N PRO A 74 -1.79 -2.70 4.04
CA PRO A 74 -1.39 -1.31 3.78
C PRO A 74 -2.30 -0.55 2.81
N ALA A 75 -2.97 -1.24 1.88
CA ALA A 75 -3.88 -0.61 0.93
C ALA A 75 -5.12 0.00 1.63
N PHE A 76 -5.53 -0.53 2.79
CA PHE A 76 -6.65 0.00 3.58
C PHE A 76 -6.41 1.43 4.07
N ILE A 77 -5.17 1.91 4.05
CA ILE A 77 -4.81 3.25 4.49
C ILE A 77 -5.07 4.29 3.40
N VAL A 78 -4.98 3.91 2.12
CA VAL A 78 -5.06 4.83 0.97
C VAL A 78 -6.35 5.67 0.96
N PRO A 79 -7.53 5.12 1.26
CA PRO A 79 -8.76 5.92 1.35
C PRO A 79 -8.70 7.07 2.36
N PHE A 80 -7.96 6.89 3.46
CA PHE A 80 -7.80 7.93 4.46
C PHE A 80 -6.87 9.05 3.99
N MET A 81 -5.89 8.74 3.13
CA MET A 81 -4.96 9.74 2.60
C MET A 81 -5.68 10.85 1.82
N PHE A 82 -6.68 10.50 1.00
CA PHE A 82 -7.42 11.47 0.19
C PHE A 82 -8.71 12.01 0.83
N THR A 83 -9.11 11.51 2.00
CA THR A 83 -10.32 12.00 2.70
C THR A 83 -10.03 12.84 3.94
N ILE A 84 -8.91 12.61 4.64
CA ILE A 84 -8.57 13.33 5.88
C ILE A 84 -7.91 14.69 5.58
N ASN A 85 -7.07 14.77 4.56
CA ASN A 85 -6.32 15.99 4.24
C ASN A 85 -6.78 16.56 2.89
N PRO A 86 -7.12 17.87 2.80
CA PRO A 86 -7.45 18.54 1.54
C PRO A 86 -6.37 18.39 0.45
N ALA A 87 -5.09 18.31 0.82
CA ALA A 87 -4.00 18.06 -0.12
C ALA A 87 -4.06 16.65 -0.72
N GLY A 88 -4.60 15.67 0.02
CA GLY A 88 -4.71 14.28 -0.42
C GLY A 88 -5.63 14.08 -1.61
N VAL A 89 -6.52 15.04 -1.92
CA VAL A 89 -7.37 15.04 -3.11
C VAL A 89 -6.52 15.07 -4.41
N ALA A 90 -5.26 15.49 -4.33
CA ALA A 90 -4.29 15.37 -5.43
C ALA A 90 -4.07 13.92 -5.91
N LEU A 91 -4.30 12.92 -5.04
CA LEU A 91 -4.30 11.50 -5.43
C LEU A 91 -5.43 11.17 -6.43
N LEU A 92 -6.50 11.96 -6.40
CA LEU A 92 -7.64 11.84 -7.30
C LEU A 92 -7.52 12.76 -8.53
N LEU A 93 -6.33 13.34 -8.76
CA LEU A 93 -6.02 14.25 -9.87
C LEU A 93 -6.85 15.54 -9.90
N GLN A 94 -7.35 15.98 -8.75
CA GLN A 94 -8.17 17.19 -8.61
C GLN A 94 -7.39 18.41 -8.12
N SER A 95 -6.05 18.38 -8.17
CA SER A 95 -5.18 19.52 -7.84
C SER A 95 -4.29 19.93 -9.01
N ASP A 96 -3.38 20.88 -8.79
CA ASP A 96 -2.37 21.27 -9.77
C ASP A 96 -1.50 20.06 -10.22
N LEU A 97 -1.05 20.07 -11.47
CA LEU A 97 -0.22 19.01 -12.05
C LEU A 97 1.00 18.68 -11.19
N GLY A 98 1.68 19.69 -10.63
CA GLY A 98 2.86 19.47 -9.79
C GLY A 98 2.53 18.74 -8.49
N SER A 99 1.44 19.14 -7.84
CA SER A 99 0.96 18.52 -6.59
C SER A 99 0.45 17.10 -6.83
N ASN A 100 -0.29 16.86 -7.91
CA ASN A 100 -0.77 15.54 -8.30
C ASN A 100 0.39 14.55 -8.50
N LEU A 101 1.43 14.95 -9.24
CA LEU A 101 2.60 14.11 -9.49
C LEU A 101 3.39 13.84 -8.20
N TRP A 102 3.61 14.88 -7.39
CA TRP A 102 4.34 14.74 -6.13
C TRP A 102 3.64 13.79 -5.15
N ILE A 103 2.34 14.01 -4.90
CA ILE A 103 1.57 13.22 -3.92
C ILE A 103 1.35 11.80 -4.42
N SER A 104 1.18 11.60 -5.72
CA SER A 104 1.13 10.25 -6.31
C SER A 104 2.44 9.51 -6.11
N PHE A 105 3.58 10.19 -6.33
CA PHE A 105 4.90 9.61 -6.12
C PHE A 105 5.14 9.25 -4.64
N THR A 106 4.85 10.16 -3.70
CA THR A 106 5.05 9.91 -2.26
C THR A 106 4.12 8.80 -1.77
N ALA A 107 2.88 8.73 -2.25
CA ALA A 107 1.96 7.64 -1.92
C ALA A 107 2.44 6.28 -2.46
N MET A 108 2.95 6.21 -3.69
CA MET A 108 3.55 4.99 -4.23
C MET A 108 4.73 4.51 -3.37
N VAL A 109 5.61 5.43 -2.97
CA VAL A 109 6.73 5.13 -2.07
C VAL A 109 6.24 4.69 -0.69
N GLY A 110 5.25 5.38 -0.12
CA GLY A 110 4.69 5.10 1.20
C GLY A 110 4.01 3.74 1.28
N ILE A 111 3.18 3.40 0.29
CA ILE A 111 2.54 2.09 0.19
C ILE A 111 3.60 1.00 0.04
N THR A 112 4.61 1.21 -0.82
CA THR A 112 5.71 0.24 -0.98
C THR A 112 6.45 0.02 0.33
N ALA A 113 6.77 1.10 1.06
CA ALA A 113 7.41 1.02 2.37
C ALA A 113 6.57 0.24 3.39
N LEU A 114 5.26 0.52 3.48
CA LEU A 114 4.35 -0.18 4.38
C LEU A 114 4.19 -1.67 4.01
N VAL A 115 4.02 -2.00 2.73
CA VAL A 115 3.93 -3.39 2.25
C VAL A 115 5.21 -4.15 2.56
N SER A 116 6.37 -3.54 2.33
CA SER A 116 7.65 -4.15 2.68
C SER A 116 7.89 -4.26 4.19
N GLY A 117 7.37 -3.33 4.98
CA GLY A 117 7.33 -3.42 6.44
C GLY A 117 6.48 -4.62 6.90
N VAL A 118 5.21 -4.70 6.49
CA VAL A 118 4.31 -5.80 6.87
C VAL A 118 4.79 -7.16 6.35
N GLY A 119 5.37 -7.18 5.14
CA GLY A 119 5.93 -8.36 4.51
C GLY A 119 7.28 -8.80 5.08
N GLY A 120 8.04 -7.88 5.69
CA GLY A 120 9.41 -8.12 6.13
C GLY A 120 10.38 -8.37 4.96
N TRP A 121 10.03 -7.91 3.75
CA TRP A 121 10.79 -8.18 2.54
C TRP A 121 10.66 -7.02 1.53
N LEU A 122 11.80 -6.61 0.96
CA LEU A 122 11.87 -5.58 -0.08
C LEU A 122 12.76 -6.05 -1.25
N LEU A 123 14.08 -6.06 -1.05
CA LEU A 123 15.06 -6.69 -1.95
C LEU A 123 15.68 -7.94 -1.30
N ARG A 124 15.82 -7.88 0.02
CA ARG A 124 16.20 -9.00 0.88
C ARG A 124 15.24 -9.07 2.07
N ARG A 125 15.35 -10.14 2.87
CA ARG A 125 14.70 -10.20 4.18
C ARG A 125 15.14 -8.99 5.01
N ALA A 126 14.16 -8.18 5.41
CA ALA A 126 14.42 -7.00 6.20
C ALA A 126 14.94 -7.40 7.59
N THR A 127 16.06 -6.80 8.00
CA THR A 127 16.51 -6.93 9.39
C THR A 127 15.56 -6.17 10.32
N ARG A 128 15.54 -6.47 11.63
CA ARG A 128 14.67 -5.75 12.59
C ARG A 128 14.78 -4.21 12.50
N PRO A 129 15.96 -3.58 12.35
CA PRO A 129 16.04 -2.13 12.16
C PRO A 129 15.47 -1.67 10.81
N GLU A 130 15.74 -2.38 9.71
CA GLU A 130 15.14 -2.05 8.40
C GLU A 130 13.61 -2.17 8.43
N TRP A 131 13.09 -3.17 9.14
CA TRP A 131 11.65 -3.36 9.33
C TRP A 131 10.99 -2.18 10.07
N VAL A 132 11.60 -1.72 11.17
CA VAL A 132 11.12 -0.53 11.90
C VAL A 132 11.18 0.70 11.00
N LEU A 133 12.31 0.90 10.30
CA LEU A 133 12.50 2.05 9.42
C LEU A 133 11.49 2.08 8.27
N LEU A 134 11.22 0.94 7.61
CA LEU A 134 10.23 0.86 6.54
C LEU A 134 8.81 1.13 7.05
N THR A 135 8.47 0.62 8.22
CA THR A 135 7.17 0.86 8.84
C THR A 135 6.99 2.33 9.20
N VAL A 136 8.01 2.96 9.80
CA VAL A 136 7.99 4.38 10.16
C VAL A 136 7.97 5.27 8.91
N ALA A 137 8.80 4.97 7.90
CA ALA A 137 8.81 5.70 6.63
C ALA A 137 7.43 5.64 5.95
N GLY A 138 6.84 4.44 5.93
CA GLY A 138 5.50 4.20 5.43
C GLY A 138 4.44 5.01 6.16
N LEU A 139 4.45 5.01 7.50
CA LEU A 139 3.51 5.78 8.32
C LEU A 139 3.66 7.29 8.14
N LEU A 140 4.89 7.79 8.02
CA LEU A 140 5.16 9.23 7.79
C LEU A 140 4.62 9.71 6.43
N LEU A 141 4.63 8.84 5.42
CA LEU A 141 4.14 9.13 4.07
C LEU A 141 2.61 9.04 3.92
N ILE A 142 1.89 8.62 4.97
CA ILE A 142 0.41 8.58 4.97
C ILE A 142 -0.17 9.98 4.99
N TYR A 143 0.48 10.89 5.73
CA TYR A 143 -0.01 12.25 5.88
C TYR A 143 0.74 13.16 4.89
N PRO A 144 0.06 13.67 3.84
CA PRO A 144 0.71 14.51 2.84
C PRO A 144 1.06 15.87 3.46
N ALA A 145 2.28 15.98 3.96
CA ALA A 145 2.89 17.22 4.42
C ALA A 145 4.34 17.24 3.96
N GLN A 146 4.79 18.37 3.40
CA GLN A 146 6.09 18.47 2.73
C GLN A 146 7.25 18.00 3.62
N ALA A 147 7.24 18.35 4.91
CA ALA A 147 8.28 17.93 5.85
C ALA A 147 8.28 16.42 6.12
N THR A 148 7.11 15.80 6.30
CA THR A 148 7.01 14.35 6.57
C THR A 148 7.30 13.53 5.33
N ASP A 149 6.92 14.03 4.15
CA ASP A 149 7.20 13.41 2.86
C ASP A 149 8.71 13.30 2.61
N LEU A 150 9.44 14.41 2.78
CA LEU A 150 10.89 14.44 2.61
C LEU A 150 11.61 13.47 3.55
N VAL A 151 11.21 13.45 4.83
CA VAL A 151 11.80 12.53 5.82
C VAL A 151 11.44 11.08 5.48
N GLY A 152 10.19 10.80 5.12
CA GLY A 152 9.73 9.45 4.77
C GLY A 152 10.44 8.89 3.53
N VAL A 153 10.57 9.71 2.48
CA VAL A 153 11.32 9.34 1.26
C VAL A 153 12.79 9.12 1.57
N ALA A 154 13.41 9.97 2.40
CA ALA A 154 14.81 9.80 2.80
C ALA A 154 15.04 8.48 3.57
N LEU A 155 14.17 8.17 4.54
CA LEU A 155 14.24 6.90 5.30
C LEU A 155 14.07 5.69 4.38
N PHE A 156 13.11 5.73 3.46
CA PHE A 156 12.93 4.66 2.47
C PHE A 156 14.17 4.50 1.58
N ALA A 157 14.73 5.60 1.08
CA ALA A 157 15.94 5.58 0.25
C ALA A 157 17.14 4.99 1.00
N VAL A 158 17.33 5.32 2.28
CA VAL A 158 18.39 4.74 3.12
C VAL A 158 18.27 3.22 3.21
N VAL A 159 17.05 2.69 3.42
CA VAL A 159 16.83 1.24 3.48
C VAL A 159 17.08 0.59 2.12
N VAL A 160 16.55 1.16 1.03
CA VAL A 160 16.74 0.65 -0.33
C VAL A 160 18.23 0.60 -0.70
N LEU A 161 18.97 1.70 -0.48
CA LEU A 161 20.39 1.79 -0.76
C LEU A 161 21.20 0.82 0.10
N GLY A 162 20.88 0.71 1.39
CA GLY A 162 21.52 -0.25 2.30
C GLY A 162 21.34 -1.70 1.85
N GLN A 163 20.12 -2.07 1.44
CA GLN A 163 19.85 -3.41 0.91
C GLN A 163 20.57 -3.63 -0.43
N TRP A 164 20.53 -2.67 -1.34
CA TRP A 164 21.14 -2.77 -2.66
C TRP A 164 22.67 -2.91 -2.59
N LEU A 165 23.35 -2.13 -1.74
CA LEU A 165 24.79 -2.24 -1.52
C LEU A 165 25.17 -3.59 -0.92
N THR A 166 24.36 -4.12 0.00
CA THR A 166 24.60 -5.43 0.60
C THR A 166 24.44 -6.55 -0.43
N VAL A 167 23.39 -6.49 -1.26
CA VAL A 167 23.15 -7.46 -2.34
C VAL A 167 24.27 -7.43 -3.38
N ARG A 168 24.74 -6.23 -3.77
CA ARG A 168 25.89 -6.08 -4.69
C ARG A 168 27.18 -6.66 -4.12
N ARG A 169 27.46 -6.42 -2.83
CA ARG A 169 28.64 -7.00 -2.15
C ARG A 169 28.59 -8.52 -2.08
N GLN A 170 27.39 -9.10 -1.90
CA GLN A 170 27.22 -10.56 -1.87
C GLN A 170 27.41 -11.19 -3.26
N ARG A 171 26.91 -10.56 -4.33
CA ARG A 171 27.16 -11.01 -5.71
C ARG A 171 28.65 -10.93 -6.09
N GLY A 172 29.33 -9.82 -5.81
CA GLY A 172 30.76 -9.69 -6.09
C GLY A 172 31.66 -10.64 -5.29
N ARG A 173 31.18 -11.15 -4.14
CA ARG A 173 31.91 -12.15 -3.33
C ARG A 173 31.70 -13.59 -3.83
N GLN A 174 30.65 -13.85 -4.61
CA GLN A 174 30.44 -15.14 -5.28
C GLN A 174 31.22 -15.26 -6.61
N GLU A 175 31.65 -14.13 -7.18
CA GLU A 175 32.43 -14.07 -8.44
C GLU A 175 33.96 -13.94 -8.21
N GLY A 176 34.43 -13.93 -6.96
CA GLY A 176 35.87 -13.95 -6.60
C GLY A 176 36.49 -15.35 -6.78
N PRO A 177 37.77 -15.44 -7.16
CA PRO A 177 38.28 -16.43 -8.12
C PRO A 177 38.04 -17.87 -7.65
N ALA A 178 37.45 -18.67 -8.53
CA ALA A 178 37.64 -20.11 -8.53
C ALA A 178 39.15 -20.36 -8.54
N VAL A 179 39.70 -20.69 -7.36
CA VAL A 179 41.11 -21.04 -7.22
C VAL A 179 41.35 -22.27 -8.09
N ALA A 180 42.30 -22.09 -9.01
CA ALA A 180 42.77 -23.04 -10.00
C ALA A 180 43.31 -24.35 -9.40
#